data_AF-A0A2I0PIH9-F1
#
_entry.id   AF-A0A2I0PIH9-F1
#
_cell.length_a   1.000
_cell.length_b   1.000
_cell.length_c   1.000
_cell.angle_alpha   90.00
_cell.angle_beta   90.00
_cell.angle_gamma   90.00
#
_symmetry.space_group_name_H-M   'P 1'
#
loop_
_entity.id
_entity.type
_entity.pdbx_description
1 polymer ?
#
loop_
_entity_poly.entity_id
_entity_poly.type
_entity_poly.pdbx_seq_one_letter_code
_entity_poly.pdbx_strand_id
1 'polypeptide(L)'
;MILMPRELSPKEQQDVLNHPALPIATALAKLGYTPASGVWDAALRMHRTPDLARDLMIYVEAGQPAINYDLSVPKNLFKSLPHGYSIATLMRDFRLKITGAFLLASDLVVNTEATLNLLERFTRDGVWITDADGRHGLFQPSGSSHHTPAADTSDEISAKDLLDLIDQVESQRSVRQEILSPSGSLQQHSHCTQCGTKIQPGKKFCPNCGAKV
;
A
#
# COMPACT_ATOMS: atom_id res chain seq x y z
N MET A 1 -1.03 26.64 -4.02
CA MET A 1 0.36 27.07 -4.21
C MET A 1 1.23 25.82 -4.06
N ILE A 2 1.68 25.23 -5.16
CA ILE A 2 2.50 24.01 -5.14
C ILE A 2 3.90 24.45 -4.73
N LEU A 3 4.32 24.12 -3.51
CA LEU A 3 5.67 24.42 -3.01
C LEU A 3 6.65 23.41 -3.62
N MET A 4 7.56 23.87 -4.50
CA MET A 4 8.62 23.05 -5.11
C MET A 4 10.00 23.53 -4.61
N PRO A 5 10.74 22.73 -3.80
CA PRO A 5 12.09 23.08 -3.36
C PRO A 5 13.14 22.47 -4.30
N ARG A 6 13.38 23.12 -5.45
CA ARG A 6 14.60 23.10 -6.29
C ARG A 6 14.30 23.93 -7.54
N GLU A 7 15.14 24.90 -7.88
CA GLU A 7 15.03 25.60 -9.17
C GLU A 7 15.36 24.61 -10.29
N LEU A 8 14.32 24.02 -10.89
CA LEU A 8 14.42 23.14 -12.05
C LEU A 8 14.94 23.95 -13.24
N SER A 9 15.81 23.36 -14.06
CA SER A 9 16.26 24.02 -15.29
C SER A 9 15.09 24.23 -16.27
N PRO A 10 15.17 25.19 -17.19
CA PRO A 10 14.11 25.44 -18.17
C PRO A 10 13.72 24.21 -19.01
N LYS A 11 14.66 23.28 -19.24
CA LYS A 11 14.40 22.00 -19.91
C LYS A 11 13.56 21.06 -19.04
N GLU A 12 13.94 20.89 -17.78
CA GLU A 12 13.21 20.03 -16.85
C GLU A 12 11.79 20.54 -16.58
N GLN A 13 11.61 21.86 -16.53
CA GLN A 13 10.28 22.47 -16.45
C GLN A 13 9.43 22.14 -17.68
N GLN A 14 10.00 22.21 -18.88
CA GLN A 14 9.31 21.89 -20.12
C GLN A 14 8.98 20.40 -20.23
N ASP A 15 9.87 19.53 -19.76
CA ASP A 15 9.67 18.09 -19.75
C ASP A 15 8.53 17.69 -18.80
N VAL A 16 8.44 18.32 -17.62
CA VAL A 16 7.32 18.14 -16.69
C VAL A 16 6.01 18.63 -17.30
N LEU A 17 6.02 19.78 -18.00
CA LEU A 17 4.83 20.33 -18.66
C LEU A 17 4.28 19.41 -19.76
N ASN A 18 5.14 18.65 -20.43
CA ASN A 18 4.77 17.75 -21.52
C ASN A 18 4.50 16.31 -21.06
N HIS A 19 4.71 16.00 -19.78
CA HIS A 19 4.61 14.62 -19.29
C HIS A 19 3.14 14.16 -19.17
N PRO A 20 2.79 12.94 -19.62
CA PRO A 20 1.41 12.45 -19.62
C PRO A 20 0.79 12.26 -18.22
N ALA A 21 1.62 12.25 -17.17
CA ALA A 21 1.14 12.20 -15.78
C ALA A 21 0.72 13.57 -15.22
N LEU A 22 1.02 14.69 -15.89
CA LEU A 22 0.68 16.03 -15.38
C LEU A 22 -0.83 16.26 -15.18
N PRO A 23 -1.73 15.83 -16.09
CA PRO A 23 -3.17 15.91 -15.86
C PRO A 23 -3.60 15.11 -14.61
N ILE A 24 -3.00 13.95 -14.40
CA ILE A 24 -3.27 13.08 -13.24
C ILE A 24 -2.80 13.76 -11.95
N ALA A 25 -1.58 14.32 -11.94
CA ALA A 25 -1.04 15.07 -10.82
C ALA A 25 -1.94 16.25 -10.45
N THR A 26 -2.43 16.98 -11.47
CA THR A 26 -3.36 18.09 -11.28
C THR A 26 -4.69 17.62 -10.68
N ALA A 27 -5.23 16.50 -11.15
CA ALA A 27 -6.46 15.91 -10.62
C ALA A 27 -6.30 15.47 -9.14
N LEU A 28 -5.20 14.79 -8.81
CA LEU A 28 -4.88 14.38 -7.43
C LEU A 28 -4.73 15.60 -6.49
N ALA A 29 -4.06 16.66 -6.95
CA ALA A 29 -3.94 17.90 -6.19
C ALA A 29 -5.30 18.57 -5.94
N LYS A 30 -6.20 18.59 -6.93
CA LYS A 30 -7.57 19.11 -6.79
C LYS A 30 -8.42 18.32 -5.80
N LEU A 31 -8.11 17.04 -5.61
CA LEU A 31 -8.75 16.17 -4.63
C LEU A 31 -8.09 16.24 -3.23
N GLY A 32 -7.14 17.15 -3.02
CA GLY A 32 -6.51 17.35 -1.72
C GLY A 32 -5.52 16.26 -1.33
N TYR A 33 -4.82 15.66 -2.30
CA TYR A 33 -3.74 14.72 -2.00
C TYR A 33 -2.70 15.36 -1.07
N THR A 34 -2.35 14.65 0.00
CA THR A 34 -1.35 15.08 0.99
C THR A 34 -0.33 13.97 1.25
N PRO A 35 0.97 14.32 1.38
CA PRO A 35 1.55 15.65 1.26
C PRO A 35 1.66 16.09 -0.21
N ALA A 36 1.64 17.41 -0.45
CA ALA A 36 1.72 17.98 -1.80
C ALA A 36 3.01 17.58 -2.55
N SER A 37 4.10 17.32 -1.83
CA SER A 37 5.37 16.86 -2.40
C SER A 37 5.29 15.47 -3.04
N GLY A 38 4.34 14.63 -2.62
CA GLY A 38 4.18 13.27 -3.13
C GLY A 38 3.23 13.14 -4.31
N VAL A 39 2.57 14.23 -4.74
CA VAL A 39 1.56 14.20 -5.81
C VAL A 39 2.13 13.66 -7.12
N TRP A 40 3.38 14.00 -7.43
CA TRP A 40 4.01 13.55 -8.68
C TRP A 40 4.25 12.04 -8.69
N ASP A 41 4.74 11.47 -7.59
CA ASP A 41 4.93 10.01 -7.47
C ASP A 41 3.59 9.28 -7.58
N ALA A 42 2.56 9.78 -6.89
CA ALA A 42 1.20 9.25 -6.98
C ALA A 42 0.66 9.31 -8.41
N ALA A 43 0.94 10.39 -9.15
CA ALA A 43 0.55 10.52 -10.55
C ALA A 43 1.28 9.53 -11.47
N LEU A 44 2.58 9.29 -11.24
CA LEU A 44 3.37 8.30 -11.97
C LEU A 44 2.88 6.87 -11.71
N ARG A 45 2.47 6.55 -10.47
CA ARG A 45 1.85 5.26 -10.13
C ARG A 45 0.54 5.07 -10.90
N MET A 46 -0.37 6.05 -10.81
CA MET A 46 -1.64 6.05 -11.53
C MET A 46 -1.47 5.99 -13.06
N HIS A 47 -0.40 6.58 -13.61
CA HIS A 47 -0.10 6.54 -15.04
C HIS A 47 0.09 5.11 -15.56
N ARG A 48 0.51 4.16 -14.70
CA ARG A 48 0.64 2.73 -15.06
C ARG A 48 -0.72 2.05 -15.26
N THR A 49 -1.81 2.67 -14.80
CA THR A 49 -3.19 2.19 -14.91
C THR A 49 -4.05 3.21 -15.67
N PRO A 50 -3.93 3.30 -17.01
CA PRO A 50 -4.50 4.39 -17.79
C PRO A 50 -6.03 4.47 -17.71
N ASP A 51 -6.72 3.34 -17.56
CA ASP A 51 -8.18 3.33 -17.43
C ASP A 51 -8.63 3.89 -16.08
N LEU A 52 -7.93 3.56 -14.99
CA LEU A 52 -8.19 4.15 -13.67
C LEU A 52 -7.84 5.63 -13.62
N ALA A 53 -6.74 6.03 -14.27
CA ALA A 53 -6.40 7.44 -14.42
C ALA A 53 -7.49 8.22 -15.17
N ARG A 54 -8.08 7.63 -16.21
CA ARG A 54 -9.22 8.21 -16.93
C ARG A 54 -10.45 8.32 -16.04
N ASP A 55 -10.74 7.30 -15.24
CA ASP A 55 -11.87 7.33 -14.31
C ASP A 55 -11.72 8.36 -13.19
N LEU A 56 -10.50 8.56 -12.69
CA LEU A 56 -10.16 9.65 -11.77
C LEU A 56 -10.44 11.01 -12.41
N MET A 57 -9.98 11.22 -13.65
CA MET A 57 -10.19 12.49 -14.34
C MET A 57 -11.66 12.76 -14.61
N ILE A 58 -12.44 11.76 -15.06
CA ILE A 58 -13.90 11.89 -15.24
C ILE A 58 -14.59 12.28 -13.93
N TYR A 59 -14.18 11.68 -12.79
CA TYR A 59 -14.73 12.03 -11.49
C TYR A 59 -14.46 13.49 -11.10
N VAL A 60 -13.24 13.96 -11.33
CA VAL A 60 -12.84 15.34 -11.04
C VAL A 60 -13.54 16.34 -11.96
N GLU A 61 -13.65 16.03 -13.26
CA GLU A 61 -14.34 16.85 -14.24
C GLU A 61 -15.85 16.96 -13.96
N ALA A 62 -16.47 15.90 -13.42
CA ALA A 62 -17.86 15.90 -12.99
C ALA A 62 -18.12 16.74 -11.72
N GLY A 63 -17.11 17.40 -11.16
CA GLY A 63 -17.24 18.23 -9.96
C GLY A 63 -17.28 17.45 -8.66
N GLN A 64 -16.67 16.25 -8.63
CA GLN A 64 -16.56 15.40 -7.44
C GLN A 64 -17.93 15.08 -6.82
N PRO A 65 -18.86 14.50 -7.59
CA PRO A 65 -20.22 14.24 -7.11
C PRO A 65 -20.20 13.30 -5.89
N ALA A 66 -21.17 13.50 -5.00
CA ALA A 66 -21.38 12.63 -3.86
C ALA A 66 -21.66 11.19 -4.31
N ILE A 67 -21.16 10.23 -3.54
CA ILE A 67 -21.30 8.81 -3.83
C ILE A 67 -22.63 8.32 -3.25
N ASN A 68 -23.47 7.75 -4.11
CA ASN A 68 -24.66 7.02 -3.73
C ASN A 68 -24.42 5.53 -3.98
N TYR A 69 -24.28 4.77 -2.88
CA TYR A 69 -23.97 3.34 -2.92
C TYR A 69 -25.15 2.48 -3.39
N ASP A 70 -26.38 2.88 -3.09
CA ASP A 70 -27.59 2.15 -3.48
C ASP A 70 -27.83 2.23 -5.00
N LEU A 71 -27.56 3.41 -5.57
CA LEU A 71 -27.71 3.67 -7.00
C LEU A 71 -26.43 3.42 -7.81
N SER A 72 -25.31 3.11 -7.15
CA SER A 72 -23.99 2.96 -7.77
C SER A 72 -23.58 4.16 -8.63
N VAL A 73 -23.79 5.36 -8.08
CA VAL A 73 -23.46 6.64 -8.74
C VAL A 73 -22.35 7.33 -7.94
N PRO A 74 -21.29 7.84 -8.59
CA PRO A 74 -21.04 7.84 -10.04
C PRO A 74 -20.48 6.50 -10.56
N LYS A 75 -20.97 6.06 -11.74
CA LYS A 75 -20.73 4.71 -12.29
C LYS A 75 -19.25 4.33 -12.42
N ASN A 76 -18.38 5.29 -12.72
CA ASN A 76 -16.95 5.07 -12.86
C ASN A 76 -16.29 4.60 -11.56
N LEU A 77 -16.84 4.93 -10.39
CA LEU A 77 -16.31 4.47 -9.10
C LEU A 77 -16.76 3.04 -8.73
N PHE A 78 -17.81 2.53 -9.37
CA PHE A 78 -18.36 1.18 -9.14
C PHE A 78 -17.90 0.17 -10.20
N LYS A 79 -17.00 0.57 -11.10
CA LYS A 79 -16.38 -0.36 -12.04
C LYS A 79 -15.66 -1.47 -11.28
N SER A 80 -15.78 -2.70 -11.78
CA SER A 80 -15.16 -3.86 -11.16
C SER A 80 -13.64 -3.79 -11.27
N LEU A 81 -12.99 -4.00 -10.13
CA LEU A 81 -11.56 -4.25 -9.96
C LEU A 81 -11.36 -5.75 -9.67
N PRO A 82 -10.10 -6.24 -9.63
CA PRO A 82 -9.80 -7.61 -9.22
C PRO A 82 -10.49 -7.97 -7.90
N HIS A 83 -10.93 -9.22 -7.78
CA HIS A 83 -11.54 -9.78 -6.57
C HIS A 83 -12.82 -9.08 -6.08
N GLY A 84 -13.56 -8.43 -6.99
CA GLY A 84 -14.87 -7.83 -6.69
C GLY A 84 -14.80 -6.48 -6.00
N TYR A 85 -13.61 -5.89 -5.88
CA TYR A 85 -13.46 -4.53 -5.40
C TYR A 85 -13.94 -3.52 -6.44
N SER A 86 -14.14 -2.28 -6.00
CA SER A 86 -14.33 -1.09 -6.82
C SER A 86 -13.77 0.10 -6.04
N ILE A 87 -13.60 1.26 -6.66
CA ILE A 87 -13.17 2.46 -5.92
C ILE A 87 -14.14 2.75 -4.78
N ALA A 88 -15.45 2.66 -5.05
CA ALA A 88 -16.48 2.93 -4.07
C ALA A 88 -16.41 1.96 -2.87
N THR A 89 -16.21 0.66 -3.11
CA THR A 89 -16.10 -0.31 -2.02
C THR A 89 -14.80 -0.14 -1.24
N LEU A 90 -13.69 0.20 -1.90
CA LEU A 90 -12.43 0.53 -1.20
C LEU A 90 -12.61 1.75 -0.28
N MET A 91 -13.33 2.78 -0.71
CA MET A 91 -13.66 3.93 0.14
C MET A 91 -14.54 3.54 1.32
N ARG A 92 -15.60 2.76 1.09
CA ARG A 92 -16.56 2.40 2.13
C ARG A 92 -15.95 1.45 3.16
N ASP A 93 -15.34 0.37 2.69
CA ASP A 93 -14.94 -0.77 3.52
C ASP A 93 -13.65 -0.46 4.29
N PHE A 94 -12.76 0.36 3.71
CA PHE A 94 -11.48 0.76 4.31
C PHE A 94 -11.42 2.24 4.73
N ARG A 95 -12.55 2.97 4.64
CA ARG A 95 -12.64 4.40 5.04
C ARG A 95 -11.58 5.27 4.36
N LEU A 96 -11.27 4.95 3.11
CA LEU A 96 -10.28 5.67 2.32
C LEU A 96 -10.88 6.92 1.73
N LYS A 97 -10.10 8.01 1.75
CA LYS A 97 -10.35 9.16 0.87
C LYS A 97 -10.29 8.70 -0.59
N ILE A 98 -10.99 9.42 -1.45
CA ILE A 98 -11.04 9.15 -2.90
C ILE A 98 -9.64 8.99 -3.52
N THR A 99 -8.68 9.84 -3.15
CA THR A 99 -7.30 9.76 -3.63
C THR A 99 -6.60 8.48 -3.19
N GLY A 100 -6.75 8.09 -1.92
CA GLY A 100 -6.22 6.83 -1.40
C GLY A 100 -6.84 5.61 -2.07
N ALA A 101 -8.15 5.62 -2.30
CA ALA A 101 -8.86 4.54 -2.97
C ALA A 101 -8.41 4.34 -4.41
N PHE A 102 -8.18 5.42 -5.18
CA PHE A 102 -7.62 5.33 -6.53
C PHE A 102 -6.19 4.79 -6.55
N LEU A 103 -5.34 5.21 -5.61
CA LEU A 103 -3.96 4.74 -5.54
C LEU A 103 -3.90 3.26 -5.14
N LEU A 104 -4.69 2.86 -4.15
CA LEU A 104 -4.80 1.46 -3.76
C LEU A 104 -5.37 0.60 -4.89
N ALA A 105 -6.36 1.10 -5.64
CA ALA A 105 -6.89 0.41 -6.80
C ALA A 105 -5.86 0.28 -7.93
N SER A 106 -5.04 1.30 -8.14
CA SER A 106 -3.92 1.24 -9.10
C SER A 106 -2.95 0.14 -8.71
N ASP A 107 -2.58 0.07 -7.43
CA ASP A 107 -1.72 -0.99 -6.90
C ASP A 107 -2.40 -2.36 -6.98
N LEU A 108 -3.71 -2.45 -6.70
CA LEU A 108 -4.46 -3.70 -6.83
C LEU A 108 -4.49 -4.24 -8.27
N VAL A 109 -4.41 -3.37 -9.27
CA VAL A 109 -4.30 -3.77 -10.69
C VAL A 109 -2.88 -4.16 -11.06
N VAL A 110 -1.87 -3.45 -10.56
CA VAL A 110 -0.46 -3.66 -10.93
C VAL A 110 0.19 -4.81 -10.12
N ASN A 111 -0.14 -4.90 -8.84
CA ASN A 111 0.48 -5.73 -7.81
C ASN A 111 -0.57 -6.57 -7.05
N THR A 112 -1.57 -7.12 -7.75
CA THR A 112 -2.79 -7.73 -7.19
C THR A 112 -2.57 -8.59 -5.95
N GLU A 113 -1.72 -9.61 -5.99
CA GLU A 113 -1.50 -10.49 -4.83
C GLU A 113 -0.90 -9.76 -3.62
N ALA A 114 -0.01 -8.79 -3.85
CA ALA A 114 0.60 -7.98 -2.79
C ALA A 114 -0.45 -7.15 -2.06
N THR A 115 -1.25 -6.44 -2.84
CA THR A 115 -2.29 -5.55 -2.34
C THR A 115 -3.40 -6.33 -1.65
N LEU A 116 -3.81 -7.49 -2.18
CA LEU A 116 -4.80 -8.34 -1.49
C LEU A 116 -4.30 -8.83 -0.14
N ASN A 117 -3.07 -9.32 -0.05
CA ASN A 117 -2.47 -9.74 1.21
C ASN A 117 -2.36 -8.58 2.22
N LEU A 118 -2.25 -7.34 1.74
CA LEU A 118 -2.30 -6.15 2.58
C LEU A 118 -3.73 -5.88 3.09
N LEU A 119 -4.72 -5.92 2.20
CA LEU A 119 -6.12 -5.71 2.55
C LEU A 119 -6.66 -6.77 3.51
N GLU A 120 -6.27 -8.03 3.32
CA GLU A 120 -6.59 -9.13 4.23
C GLU A 120 -5.99 -8.89 5.62
N ARG A 121 -4.74 -8.41 5.68
CA ARG A 121 -4.09 -8.06 6.95
C ARG A 121 -4.80 -6.91 7.64
N PHE A 122 -5.15 -5.85 6.92
CA PHE A 122 -5.92 -4.75 7.49
C PHE A 122 -7.29 -5.21 8.00
N THR A 123 -7.97 -6.09 7.27
CA THR A 123 -9.26 -6.64 7.69
C THR A 123 -9.13 -7.48 8.97
N ARG A 124 -8.09 -8.31 9.06
CA ARG A 124 -7.85 -9.20 10.20
C ARG A 124 -7.35 -8.48 11.44
N ASP A 125 -6.35 -7.62 11.25
CA ASP A 125 -5.57 -7.02 12.35
C ASP A 125 -6.11 -5.64 12.75
N GLY A 126 -6.96 -5.04 11.90
CA GLY A 126 -7.40 -3.65 12.03
C GLY A 126 -6.30 -2.66 11.62
N VAL A 127 -6.69 -1.40 11.50
CA VAL A 127 -5.81 -0.27 11.22
C VAL A 127 -5.89 0.71 12.38
N TRP A 128 -4.74 1.06 12.95
CA TRP A 128 -4.67 2.12 13.95
C TRP A 128 -4.87 3.47 13.25
N ILE A 129 -5.90 4.18 13.66
CA ILE A 129 -6.24 5.53 13.19
C ILE A 129 -6.07 6.50 14.34
N THR A 130 -5.72 7.74 14.01
CA THR A 130 -5.70 8.85 14.96
C THR A 130 -6.81 9.80 14.56
N ASP A 131 -7.73 10.09 15.47
CA ASP A 131 -8.82 11.03 15.22
C ASP A 131 -8.32 12.48 15.17
N ALA A 132 -9.20 13.40 14.76
CA ALA A 132 -8.89 14.82 14.70
C ALA A 132 -8.53 15.44 16.07
N ASP A 133 -8.95 14.81 17.16
CA ASP A 133 -8.67 15.21 18.54
C ASP A 133 -7.38 14.58 19.09
N GLY A 134 -6.64 13.82 18.27
CA GLY A 134 -5.38 13.18 18.63
C GLY A 134 -5.51 11.86 19.40
N ARG A 135 -6.71 11.28 19.49
CA ARG A 135 -6.94 9.98 20.13
C ARG A 135 -6.68 8.86 19.16
N HIS A 136 -6.11 7.78 19.67
CA HIS A 136 -5.84 6.58 18.89
C HIS A 136 -6.98 5.57 19.03
N GLY A 137 -7.48 5.08 17.90
CA GLY A 137 -8.49 4.04 17.84
C GLY A 137 -8.05 2.92 16.90
N LEU A 138 -8.49 1.69 17.18
CA LEU A 138 -8.36 0.59 16.23
C LEU A 138 -9.61 0.56 15.36
N PHE A 139 -9.46 0.91 14.09
CA PHE A 139 -10.51 0.74 13.09
C PHE A 139 -10.44 -0.67 12.52
N GLN A 140 -11.56 -1.38 12.50
CA GLN A 140 -11.64 -2.70 11.87
C GLN A 140 -12.41 -2.58 10.54
N PRO A 141 -11.72 -2.72 9.39
CA PRO A 141 -12.37 -2.70 8.09
C PRO A 141 -13.44 -3.77 8.03
N SER A 142 -14.62 -3.40 7.54
CA SER A 142 -15.67 -4.37 7.26
C SER A 142 -15.30 -5.07 5.95
N GLY A 143 -14.36 -6.02 6.02
CA GLY A 143 -13.98 -6.79 4.84
C GLY A 143 -15.21 -7.54 4.31
N SER A 144 -15.61 -7.23 3.07
CA SER A 144 -16.56 -7.93 2.18
C SER A 144 -17.76 -8.68 2.77
N SER A 145 -18.17 -8.42 4.02
CA SER A 145 -19.36 -8.95 4.66
C SER A 145 -20.31 -7.79 4.90
N HIS A 146 -21.50 -7.92 4.32
CA HIS A 146 -22.57 -6.93 4.25
C HIS A 146 -23.04 -6.47 5.64
N HIS A 147 -22.34 -5.52 6.25
CA HIS A 147 -22.82 -4.80 7.44
C HIS A 147 -22.53 -3.31 7.30
N THR A 148 -23.58 -2.51 7.40
CA THR A 148 -23.57 -1.05 7.31
C THR A 148 -22.93 -0.43 8.55
N PRO A 149 -21.84 0.35 8.44
CA PRO A 149 -21.41 1.21 9.53
C PRO A 149 -22.19 2.53 9.47
N ALA A 150 -22.69 2.95 10.62
CA ALA A 150 -23.31 4.26 10.81
C ALA A 150 -22.31 5.38 10.44
N ALA A 151 -22.84 6.42 9.79
CA ALA A 151 -22.13 7.61 9.41
C ALA A 151 -21.57 8.32 10.65
N ASP A 152 -20.25 8.37 10.76
CA ASP A 152 -19.55 9.41 11.52
C ASP A 152 -18.28 9.78 10.76
N THR A 153 -18.31 10.95 10.14
CA THR A 153 -17.25 11.52 9.31
C THR A 153 -16.26 12.25 10.21
N SER A 154 -15.12 11.63 10.55
CA SER A 154 -13.94 12.33 11.09
C SER A 154 -12.63 11.52 11.04
N ASP A 155 -12.67 10.19 10.93
CA ASP A 155 -11.44 9.38 10.93
C ASP A 155 -11.19 8.74 9.55
N GLU A 156 -10.21 9.26 8.81
CA GLU A 156 -9.85 8.80 7.47
C GLU A 156 -8.35 8.47 7.39
N ILE A 157 -8.00 7.33 6.80
CA ILE A 157 -6.60 6.95 6.53
C ILE A 157 -6.06 7.87 5.42
N SER A 158 -4.93 8.53 5.67
CA SER A 158 -4.29 9.38 4.65
C SER A 158 -3.75 8.54 3.50
N ALA A 159 -3.85 9.07 2.27
CA ALA A 159 -3.30 8.42 1.08
C ALA A 159 -1.79 8.16 1.21
N LYS A 160 -1.06 9.03 1.92
CA LYS A 160 0.34 8.80 2.24
C LYS A 160 0.54 7.63 3.19
N ASP A 161 -0.19 7.58 4.30
CA ASP A 161 -0.02 6.50 5.29
C ASP A 161 -0.29 5.14 4.65
N LEU A 162 -1.26 5.09 3.73
CA LEU A 162 -1.53 3.91 2.92
C LEU A 162 -0.37 3.54 1.98
N LEU A 163 0.23 4.52 1.30
CA LEU A 163 1.40 4.29 0.45
C LEU A 163 2.64 3.87 1.25
N ASP A 164 2.89 4.50 2.40
CA ASP A 164 3.99 4.14 3.30
C ASP A 164 3.82 2.70 3.82
N LEU A 165 2.58 2.26 4.08
CA LEU A 165 2.27 0.87 4.42
C LEU A 165 2.50 -0.10 3.25
N ILE A 166 2.14 0.27 2.02
CA ILE A 166 2.40 -0.53 0.82
C ILE A 166 3.92 -0.68 0.61
N ASP A 167 4.66 0.42 0.64
CA ASP A 167 6.12 0.43 0.46
C ASP A 167 6.84 -0.36 1.59
N GLN A 168 6.33 -0.33 2.83
CA GLN A 168 6.82 -1.17 3.92
C GLN A 168 6.61 -2.67 3.67
N VAL A 169 5.48 -3.07 3.08
CA VAL A 169 5.21 -4.48 2.76
C VAL A 169 6.06 -4.97 1.58
N GLU A 170 6.29 -4.11 0.58
CA GLU A 170 7.20 -4.40 -0.54
C GLU A 170 8.67 -4.53 -0.08
N SER A 171 9.14 -3.62 0.78
CA SER A 171 10.50 -3.69 1.33
C SER A 171 10.70 -4.88 2.26
N GLN A 172 9.71 -5.25 3.08
CA GLN A 172 9.74 -6.48 3.88
C GLN A 172 9.74 -7.73 3.00
N ARG A 173 9.11 -7.73 1.82
CA ARG A 173 9.21 -8.84 0.86
C ARG A 173 10.64 -9.04 0.36
N SER A 174 11.38 -7.97 0.10
CA SER A 174 12.78 -8.05 -0.32
C SER A 174 13.67 -8.68 0.76
N VAL A 175 13.50 -8.27 2.03
CA VAL A 175 14.22 -8.85 3.18
C VAL A 175 13.80 -10.30 3.43
N ARG A 176 12.50 -10.61 3.30
CA ARG A 176 11.99 -11.98 3.52
C ARG A 176 12.41 -12.94 2.40
N GLN A 177 12.57 -12.46 1.16
CA GLN A 177 13.11 -13.24 0.04
C GLN A 177 14.62 -13.52 0.19
N GLU A 178 15.39 -12.63 0.81
CA GLU A 178 16.77 -12.94 1.22
C GLU A 178 16.81 -13.99 2.34
N ILE A 179 15.87 -13.96 3.30
CA ILE A 179 15.77 -14.96 4.38
C ILE A 179 15.27 -16.32 3.86
N LEU A 180 14.48 -16.34 2.78
CA LEU A 180 13.90 -17.54 2.16
C LEU A 180 14.70 -18.08 0.98
N SER A 181 15.84 -17.50 0.63
CA SER A 181 16.76 -18.07 -0.35
C SER A 181 17.53 -19.24 0.29
N PRO A 182 17.28 -20.52 -0.06
CA PRO A 182 18.06 -21.64 0.46
C PRO A 182 19.33 -21.80 -0.38
N SER A 183 20.18 -20.76 -0.40
CA SER A 183 21.52 -20.83 -0.96
C SER A 183 22.53 -20.54 0.14
N GLY A 184 22.55 -21.44 1.11
CA GLY A 184 23.59 -21.55 2.11
C GLY A 184 23.71 -23.01 2.48
N SER A 185 24.73 -23.69 1.93
CA SER A 185 25.19 -25.02 2.32
C SER A 185 24.91 -25.29 3.80
N LEU A 186 24.09 -26.31 4.10
CA LEU A 186 23.85 -26.81 5.45
C LEU A 186 25.15 -27.37 6.03
N GLN A 187 26.05 -26.51 6.47
CA GLN A 187 27.04 -26.86 7.47
C GLN A 187 26.31 -26.94 8.81
N GLN A 188 25.65 -28.07 9.03
CA GLN A 188 25.08 -28.43 10.32
C GLN A 188 26.20 -28.41 11.35
N HIS A 189 26.26 -27.35 12.14
CA HIS A 189 27.04 -27.34 13.35
C HIS A 189 26.29 -28.19 14.37
N SER A 190 26.78 -29.41 14.60
CA SER A 190 26.24 -30.28 15.64
C SER A 190 26.74 -29.83 17.02
N HIS A 191 25.92 -29.96 18.06
CA HIS A 191 26.35 -29.73 19.44
C HIS A 191 26.66 -31.09 20.08
N CYS A 192 27.69 -31.15 20.92
CA CYS A 192 28.00 -32.36 21.66
C CYS A 192 26.87 -32.69 22.63
N THR A 193 26.30 -33.88 22.54
CA THR A 193 25.23 -34.33 23.46
C THR A 193 25.71 -34.53 24.90
N GLN A 194 27.04 -34.62 25.12
CA GLN A 194 27.64 -34.81 26.44
C GLN A 194 28.03 -33.50 27.15
N CYS A 195 28.56 -32.51 26.42
CA CYS A 195 29.04 -31.26 27.05
C CYS A 195 28.46 -29.99 26.43
N GLY A 196 27.58 -30.10 25.43
CA GLY A 196 26.94 -28.97 24.77
C GLY A 196 27.85 -28.14 23.85
N THR A 197 29.15 -28.46 23.76
CA THR A 197 30.09 -27.69 22.93
C THR A 197 29.75 -27.83 21.45
N LYS A 198 29.82 -26.72 20.71
CA LYS A 198 29.60 -26.68 19.26
C LYS A 198 30.74 -27.43 18.53
N ILE A 199 30.36 -28.39 17.69
CA ILE A 199 31.26 -29.24 16.93
C ILE A 199 31.20 -28.83 15.47
N GLN A 200 32.37 -28.72 14.85
CA GLN A 200 32.45 -28.49 13.41
C GLN A 200 32.09 -29.78 12.64
N PRO A 201 31.39 -29.66 11.50
CA PRO A 201 31.01 -30.83 10.71
C PRO A 201 32.23 -31.66 10.30
N GLY A 202 32.11 -33.00 10.39
CA GLY A 202 33.17 -33.95 10.00
C GLY A 202 34.13 -34.39 11.11
N LYS A 203 33.94 -33.96 12.36
CA LYS A 203 34.69 -34.48 13.52
C LYS A 203 34.06 -35.77 14.03
N LYS A 204 34.88 -36.78 14.34
CA LYS A 204 34.45 -38.06 14.93
C LYS A 204 34.40 -38.05 16.46
N PHE A 205 35.04 -37.07 17.08
CA PHE A 205 35.13 -36.90 18.53
C PHE A 205 35.04 -35.41 18.90
N CYS A 206 34.47 -35.12 20.06
CA CYS A 206 34.36 -33.78 20.61
C CYS A 206 35.75 -33.30 21.08
N PRO A 207 36.24 -32.12 20.64
CA PRO A 207 37.54 -31.61 21.07
C PRO A 207 37.57 -31.16 22.53
N ASN A 208 36.41 -30.96 23.16
CA ASN A 208 36.33 -30.47 24.53
C ASN A 208 36.24 -31.59 25.58
N CYS A 209 35.47 -32.64 25.31
CA CYS A 209 35.25 -33.73 26.28
C CYS A 209 35.73 -35.10 25.81
N GLY A 210 36.22 -35.23 24.57
CA GLY A 210 36.68 -36.51 24.01
C GLY A 210 35.56 -37.50 23.66
N ALA A 211 34.29 -37.18 23.93
CA ALA A 211 33.16 -38.04 23.59
C ALA A 211 33.03 -38.24 22.07
N LYS A 212 32.59 -39.42 21.64
CA LYS A 212 32.27 -39.71 20.24
C LYS A 212 31.00 -38.96 19.83
N VAL A 213 31.00 -38.37 18.64
CA VAL A 213 29.95 -37.46 18.13
C VAL A 213 29.40 -37.92 16.80
#